data_AF-A0A5C6N3H4-F1
#
_entry.id   AF-A0A5C6N3H4-F1
#
_cell.length_a   1.000
_cell.length_b   1.000
_cell.length_c   1.000
_cell.angle_alpha   90.00
_cell.angle_beta   90.00
_cell.angle_gamma   90.00
#
_symmetry.space_group_name_H-M   'P 1'
#
loop_
_entity.id
_entity.type
_entity.pdbx_description
1 polymer ?
#
loop_
_entity_poly.entity_id
_entity_poly.type
_entity_poly.pdbx_seq_one_letter_code
_entity_poly.pdbx_strand_id
1 'polypeptide(L)'
;MKISTSKSEAMVLNRKKVECLLRVKEEILPQVEEFKYLGVLFTSEGRMEQEIDRRIGAASTVMRTLHRSVVIYRSIFVPTLTYGHELWVMTERTRSRVQAAEMSFLRRVAGLSLRDRVRSSAIREELGVQPLLLRVPPVGDPREDPGHVGETMSLDWPGNAWGSLRMSWKK
;
A
#
# COMPACT_ATOMS: atom_id res chain seq x y z
N MET A 1 -12.25 13.84 -28.19
CA MET A 1 -11.29 12.88 -27.60
C MET A 1 -11.05 11.75 -28.60
N LYS A 2 -9.79 11.39 -28.90
CA LYS A 2 -9.42 10.33 -29.87
C LYS A 2 -8.78 9.17 -29.11
N ILE A 3 -9.44 8.00 -29.10
CA ILE A 3 -8.99 6.78 -28.41
C ILE A 3 -8.29 5.86 -29.42
N SER A 4 -7.20 5.23 -29.00
CA SER A 4 -6.43 4.24 -29.77
C SER A 4 -6.81 2.84 -29.32
N THR A 5 -7.54 2.10 -30.15
CA THR A 5 -8.01 0.73 -29.85
C THR A 5 -6.86 -0.24 -29.58
N SER A 6 -5.74 -0.10 -30.30
CA SER A 6 -4.53 -0.91 -30.14
C SER A 6 -3.81 -0.76 -28.79
N LYS A 7 -4.12 0.28 -28.01
CA LYS A 7 -3.50 0.57 -26.69
C LYS A 7 -4.49 0.50 -25.55
N SER A 8 -5.74 0.13 -25.84
CA SER A 8 -6.83 0.16 -24.88
C SER A 8 -7.30 -1.25 -24.60
N GLU A 9 -7.44 -1.57 -23.33
CA GLU A 9 -7.95 -2.85 -22.84
C GLU A 9 -9.15 -2.55 -21.95
N ALA A 10 -10.07 -3.51 -21.85
CA ALA A 10 -11.27 -3.44 -21.04
C ALA A 10 -11.11 -4.32 -19.81
N MET A 11 -11.49 -3.82 -18.62
CA MET A 11 -11.60 -4.65 -17.43
C MET A 11 -13.02 -4.54 -16.87
N VAL A 12 -13.61 -5.69 -16.56
CA VAL A 12 -14.92 -5.76 -15.91
C VAL A 12 -14.71 -6.13 -14.46
N LEU A 13 -15.14 -5.26 -13.55
CA LEU A 13 -15.08 -5.51 -12.11
C LEU A 13 -16.35 -6.23 -11.66
N ASN A 14 -16.26 -7.54 -11.42
CA ASN A 14 -17.38 -8.34 -10.92
C ASN A 14 -16.88 -9.56 -10.14
N ARG A 15 -17.62 -9.96 -9.10
CA ARG A 15 -17.36 -11.19 -8.34
C ARG A 15 -17.52 -12.46 -9.18
N LYS A 16 -18.34 -12.39 -10.23
CA LYS A 16 -18.51 -13.47 -11.21
C LYS A 16 -17.86 -13.06 -12.52
N LYS A 17 -17.24 -14.01 -13.22
CA LYS A 17 -16.73 -13.77 -14.57
C LYS A 17 -17.90 -13.39 -15.48
N VAL A 18 -17.83 -12.21 -16.06
CA VAL A 18 -18.79 -11.69 -17.02
C VAL A 18 -17.99 -11.20 -18.21
N GLU A 19 -18.37 -11.70 -19.38
CA GLU A 19 -17.86 -11.19 -20.65
C GLU A 19 -18.62 -9.91 -21.01
N CYS A 20 -17.91 -8.83 -21.24
CA CYS A 20 -18.46 -7.56 -21.70
C CYS A 20 -17.76 -7.15 -22.99
N LEU A 21 -18.53 -7.11 -24.08
CA LEU A 21 -18.03 -6.71 -25.39
C LEU A 21 -18.03 -5.19 -25.52
N LEU A 22 -16.96 -4.54 -25.07
CA LEU A 22 -16.76 -3.11 -25.26
C LEU A 22 -16.25 -2.82 -26.68
N ARG A 23 -17.01 -2.05 -27.45
CA ARG A 23 -16.66 -1.63 -28.82
C ARG A 23 -16.26 -0.17 -28.89
N VAL A 24 -15.17 0.11 -29.59
CA VAL A 24 -14.72 1.47 -29.94
C VAL A 24 -14.47 1.53 -31.44
N LYS A 25 -15.23 2.38 -32.17
CA LYS A 25 -15.07 2.58 -33.62
C LYS A 25 -15.02 1.27 -34.43
N GLU A 26 -15.91 0.34 -34.10
CA GLU A 26 -16.07 -1.00 -34.72
C GLU A 26 -15.12 -2.11 -34.25
N GLU A 27 -14.04 -1.78 -33.54
CA GLU A 27 -13.15 -2.79 -32.93
C GLU A 27 -13.61 -3.15 -31.51
N ILE A 28 -13.51 -4.44 -31.17
CA ILE A 28 -13.78 -4.95 -29.82
C ILE A 28 -12.48 -4.83 -29.01
N LEU A 29 -12.55 -4.18 -27.84
CA LEU A 29 -11.40 -4.09 -26.95
C LEU A 29 -11.17 -5.44 -26.26
N PRO A 30 -9.91 -5.89 -26.11
CA PRO A 30 -9.60 -7.10 -25.37
C PRO A 30 -9.98 -6.93 -23.89
N GLN A 31 -10.65 -7.93 -23.33
CA GLN A 31 -10.99 -7.96 -21.91
C GLN A 31 -9.88 -8.63 -21.11
N VAL A 32 -9.42 -7.98 -20.03
CA VAL A 32 -8.32 -8.45 -19.18
C VAL A 32 -8.77 -8.71 -17.73
N GLU A 33 -8.18 -9.73 -17.10
CA GLU A 33 -8.44 -10.09 -15.70
C GLU A 33 -7.52 -9.36 -14.73
N GLU A 34 -6.31 -9.01 -15.18
CA GLU A 34 -5.32 -8.27 -14.41
C GLU A 34 -4.87 -7.04 -15.19
N PHE A 35 -4.79 -5.90 -14.50
CA PHE A 35 -4.38 -4.65 -15.12
C PHE A 35 -3.49 -3.87 -14.16
N LYS A 36 -2.33 -3.44 -14.67
CA LYS A 36 -1.39 -2.65 -13.88
C LYS A 36 -1.52 -1.18 -14.25
N TYR A 37 -1.98 -0.37 -13.30
CA TYR A 37 -2.10 1.07 -13.47
C TYR A 37 -1.30 1.82 -12.41
N LEU A 38 -0.42 2.72 -12.86
CA LEU A 38 0.48 3.50 -11.99
C LEU A 38 1.23 2.64 -10.95
N GLY A 39 1.63 1.42 -11.35
CA GLY A 39 2.34 0.50 -10.48
C GLY A 39 1.45 -0.34 -9.55
N VAL A 40 0.16 -0.06 -9.42
CA VAL A 40 -0.82 -0.84 -8.65
C VAL A 40 -1.46 -1.90 -9.54
N LEU A 41 -1.55 -3.14 -9.05
CA LEU A 41 -2.25 -4.23 -9.71
C LEU A 41 -3.74 -4.22 -9.35
N PHE A 42 -4.59 -4.21 -10.36
CA PHE A 42 -6.03 -4.37 -10.25
C PHE A 42 -6.41 -5.75 -10.79
N THR A 43 -7.36 -6.39 -10.11
CA THR A 43 -7.94 -7.67 -10.51
C THR A 43 -9.41 -7.48 -10.86
N SER A 44 -9.92 -8.23 -11.84
CA SER A 44 -11.33 -8.20 -12.24
C SER A 44 -12.30 -8.58 -11.11
N GLU A 45 -11.83 -9.30 -10.10
CA GLU A 45 -12.62 -9.66 -8.92
C GLU A 45 -12.67 -8.55 -7.86
N GLY A 46 -11.88 -7.48 -8.01
CA GLY A 46 -11.74 -6.40 -7.04
C GLY A 46 -10.98 -6.79 -5.78
N ARG A 47 -10.29 -7.93 -5.78
CA ARG A 47 -9.47 -8.37 -4.63
C ARG A 47 -8.10 -7.70 -4.66
N MET A 48 -7.76 -7.01 -3.58
CA MET A 48 -6.49 -6.30 -3.40
C MET A 48 -5.40 -7.15 -2.73
N GLU A 49 -5.72 -8.38 -2.31
CA GLU A 49 -4.82 -9.27 -1.56
C GLU A 49 -3.51 -9.54 -2.32
N GLN A 50 -3.60 -9.75 -3.64
CA GLN A 50 -2.45 -10.00 -4.50
C GLN A 50 -1.52 -8.77 -4.64
N GLU A 51 -2.09 -7.57 -4.74
CA GLU A 51 -1.29 -6.33 -4.75
C GLU A 51 -0.58 -6.13 -3.41
N ILE A 52 -1.28 -6.35 -2.30
CA ILE A 52 -0.70 -6.28 -0.95
C ILE A 52 0.47 -7.26 -0.82
N ASP A 53 0.30 -8.50 -1.30
CA ASP A 53 1.37 -9.49 -1.31
C ASP A 53 2.57 -9.07 -2.15
N ARG A 54 2.31 -8.50 -3.33
CA ARG A 54 3.36 -7.99 -4.20
C ARG A 54 4.16 -6.89 -3.50
N ARG A 55 3.49 -6.00 -2.76
CA ARG A 55 4.13 -4.92 -1.99
C ARG A 55 4.92 -5.44 -0.82
N ILE A 56 4.37 -6.39 -0.05
CA ILE A 56 5.09 -7.07 1.02
C ILE A 56 6.34 -7.77 0.47
N GLY A 57 6.22 -8.45 -0.67
CA GLY A 57 7.34 -9.08 -1.36
C GLY A 57 8.41 -8.09 -1.79
N ALA A 58 8.02 -6.98 -2.42
CA ALA A 58 8.94 -5.90 -2.82
C ALA A 58 9.67 -5.30 -1.61
N ALA A 59 8.93 -4.95 -0.55
CA ALA A 59 9.50 -4.41 0.69
C ALA A 59 10.42 -5.43 1.40
N SER A 60 10.08 -6.71 1.33
CA SER A 60 10.92 -7.80 1.86
C SER A 60 12.23 -7.95 1.07
N THR A 61 12.23 -7.72 -0.23
CA THR A 61 13.45 -7.72 -1.07
C THR A 61 14.37 -6.55 -0.70
N VAL A 62 13.79 -5.35 -0.51
CA VAL A 62 14.51 -4.18 0.03
C VAL A 62 15.16 -4.52 1.39
N MET A 63 14.40 -5.18 2.28
CA MET A 63 14.90 -5.61 3.59
C MET A 63 16.08 -6.60 3.51
N ARG A 64 16.12 -7.48 2.49
CA ARG A 64 17.21 -8.47 2.35
C ARG A 64 18.49 -7.85 1.80
N THR A 65 18.35 -6.82 0.97
CA THR A 65 19.46 -6.24 0.21
C THR A 65 20.15 -5.10 0.95
N LEU A 66 19.41 -4.35 1.77
CA LEU A 66 19.94 -3.17 2.46
C LEU A 66 20.30 -3.45 3.93
N HIS A 67 21.20 -2.62 4.46
CA HIS A 67 21.64 -2.69 5.85
C HIS A 67 20.50 -2.47 6.87
N ARG A 68 20.71 -3.01 8.07
CA ARG A 68 19.78 -2.98 9.21
C ARG A 68 19.71 -1.58 9.85
N SER A 69 19.05 -0.61 9.22
CA SER A 69 18.86 0.71 9.81
C SER A 69 17.40 1.16 9.88
N VAL A 70 17.07 1.89 10.94
CA VAL A 70 15.76 2.57 11.10
C VAL A 70 15.57 3.67 10.05
N VAL A 71 16.66 4.22 9.50
CA VAL A 71 16.59 5.19 8.39
C VAL A 71 16.04 4.52 7.14
N ILE A 72 16.58 3.34 6.78
CA ILE A 72 16.10 2.57 5.61
C ILE A 72 14.65 2.13 5.80
N TYR A 73 14.25 1.77 7.02
CA TYR A 73 12.86 1.49 7.36
C TYR A 73 11.95 2.66 6.94
N ARG A 74 12.22 3.86 7.48
CA ARG A 74 11.35 5.02 7.30
C ARG A 74 11.36 5.54 5.86
N SER A 75 12.52 5.52 5.21
CA SER A 75 12.69 6.16 3.91
C SER A 75 12.38 5.26 2.71
N ILE A 76 12.52 3.93 2.85
CA ILE A 76 12.39 3.01 1.71
C ILE A 76 11.34 1.95 1.99
N PHE A 77 11.44 1.23 3.12
CA PHE A 77 10.53 0.13 3.42
C PHE A 77 9.08 0.62 3.54
N VAL A 78 8.85 1.67 4.34
CA VAL A 78 7.50 2.20 4.58
C VAL A 78 6.86 2.70 3.28
N PRO A 79 7.47 3.60 2.49
CA PRO A 79 6.88 4.02 1.22
C PRO A 79 6.66 2.88 0.24
N THR A 80 7.55 1.88 0.20
CA THR A 80 7.39 0.71 -0.69
C THR A 80 6.17 -0.11 -0.32
N LEU A 81 5.95 -0.32 0.98
CA LEU A 81 4.83 -1.11 1.51
C LEU A 81 3.50 -0.35 1.41
N THR A 82 3.48 0.95 1.71
CA THR A 82 2.24 1.74 1.79
C THR A 82 1.84 2.41 0.47
N TYR A 83 2.63 2.30 -0.59
CA TYR A 83 2.22 2.87 -1.87
C TYR A 83 0.99 2.13 -2.41
N GLY A 84 -0.05 2.90 -2.76
CA GLY A 84 -1.34 2.37 -3.21
C GLY A 84 -2.29 1.96 -2.08
N HIS A 85 -1.96 2.27 -0.81
CA HIS A 85 -2.83 1.92 0.32
C HIS A 85 -4.20 2.63 0.31
N GLU A 86 -4.32 3.75 -0.39
CA GLU A 86 -5.59 4.48 -0.61
C GLU A 86 -6.65 3.60 -1.30
N LEU A 87 -6.21 2.60 -2.05
CA LEU A 87 -7.07 1.65 -2.77
C LEU A 87 -7.33 0.38 -1.96
N TRP A 88 -6.72 0.22 -0.79
CA TRP A 88 -6.81 -1.01 -0.03
C TRP A 88 -8.07 -1.04 0.82
N VAL A 89 -8.79 -2.16 0.73
CA VAL A 89 -9.82 -2.49 1.71
C VAL A 89 -9.14 -3.04 2.97
N MET A 90 -9.21 -2.27 4.06
CA MET A 90 -8.55 -2.59 5.33
C MET A 90 -9.30 -3.64 6.13
N THR A 91 -9.24 -4.90 5.67
CA THR A 91 -9.72 -6.06 6.43
C THR A 91 -8.77 -6.42 7.58
N GLU A 92 -9.25 -7.16 8.59
CA GLU A 92 -8.40 -7.68 9.67
C GLU A 92 -7.23 -8.53 9.15
N ARG A 93 -7.47 -9.28 8.07
CA ARG A 93 -6.45 -10.09 7.40
C ARG A 93 -5.38 -9.20 6.78
N THR A 94 -5.77 -8.19 6.00
CA THR A 94 -4.84 -7.21 5.41
C THR A 94 -4.02 -6.53 6.51
N ARG A 95 -4.69 -6.07 7.57
CA ARG A 95 -4.06 -5.41 8.72
C ARG A 95 -3.01 -6.29 9.39
N SER A 96 -3.35 -7.56 9.63
CA SER A 96 -2.43 -8.54 10.21
C SER A 96 -1.21 -8.80 9.31
N ARG A 97 -1.38 -8.87 7.99
CA ARG A 97 -0.28 -9.09 7.03
C ARG A 97 0.68 -7.90 6.99
N VAL A 98 0.14 -6.69 6.93
CA VAL A 98 0.94 -5.45 6.97
C VAL A 98 1.71 -5.35 8.28
N GLN A 99 1.07 -5.66 9.40
CA GLN A 99 1.72 -5.69 10.71
C GLN A 99 2.81 -6.77 10.80
N ALA A 100 2.58 -7.95 10.24
CA ALA A 100 3.57 -9.01 10.19
C ALA A 100 4.80 -8.59 9.36
N ALA A 101 4.58 -7.95 8.21
CA ALA A 101 5.64 -7.40 7.38
C ALA A 101 6.45 -6.32 8.13
N GLU A 102 5.78 -5.37 8.77
CA GLU A 102 6.40 -4.36 9.63
C GLU A 102 7.29 -4.99 10.71
N MET A 103 6.72 -5.91 11.50
CA MET A 103 7.43 -6.53 12.61
C MET A 103 8.58 -7.43 12.15
N SER A 104 8.49 -8.04 10.97
CA SER A 104 9.59 -8.80 10.38
C SER A 104 10.82 -7.92 10.13
N PHE A 105 10.60 -6.68 9.70
CA PHE A 105 11.66 -5.69 9.49
C PHE A 105 12.24 -5.21 10.82
N LEU A 106 11.37 -4.77 11.74
CA LEU A 106 11.81 -4.20 13.02
C LEU A 106 12.60 -5.22 13.85
N ARG A 107 12.17 -6.48 13.88
CA ARG A 107 12.92 -7.56 14.53
C ARG A 107 14.31 -7.72 13.93
N ARG A 108 14.43 -7.65 12.60
CA ARG A 108 15.72 -7.78 11.92
C ARG A 108 16.65 -6.60 12.22
N VAL A 109 16.12 -5.38 12.31
CA VAL A 109 16.91 -4.21 12.72
C VAL A 109 17.39 -4.34 14.15
N ALA A 110 16.51 -4.77 15.06
CA ALA A 110 16.84 -5.01 16.46
C ALA A 110 17.73 -6.25 16.68
N GLY A 111 18.02 -7.05 15.64
CA GLY A 111 18.78 -8.29 15.78
C GLY A 111 18.03 -9.41 16.51
N LEU A 112 16.71 -9.29 16.64
CA LEU A 112 15.85 -10.23 17.36
C LEU A 112 15.30 -11.31 16.45
N SER A 113 15.25 -12.52 16.97
CA SER A 113 14.56 -13.67 16.40
C SER A 113 13.12 -13.74 16.92
N LEU A 114 12.34 -14.70 16.38
CA LEU A 114 11.03 -15.04 16.94
C LEU A 114 11.13 -15.80 18.28
N ARG A 115 12.29 -16.43 18.57
CA ARG A 115 12.51 -17.22 19.79
C ARG A 115 12.67 -16.36 21.04
N ASP A 116 13.11 -15.11 20.86
CA ASP A 116 13.31 -14.17 21.96
C ASP A 116 12.00 -13.70 22.60
N ARG A 117 10.85 -13.97 21.95
CA ARG A 117 9.49 -13.68 22.45
C ARG A 117 9.27 -12.25 22.95
N VAL A 118 10.11 -11.31 22.52
CA VAL A 118 9.98 -9.87 22.84
C VAL A 118 8.68 -9.33 22.25
N ARG A 119 7.93 -8.56 23.05
CA ARG A 119 6.67 -7.95 22.63
C ARG A 119 6.89 -6.95 21.49
N SER A 120 5.96 -6.94 20.53
CA SER A 120 6.03 -6.04 19.37
C SER A 120 5.95 -4.55 19.75
N SER A 121 5.33 -4.20 20.88
CA SER A 121 5.33 -2.82 21.40
C SER A 121 6.71 -2.39 21.89
N ALA A 122 7.39 -3.24 22.66
CA ALA A 122 8.74 -2.96 23.18
C ALA A 122 9.76 -2.74 22.05
N ILE A 123 9.69 -3.55 20.99
CA ILE A 123 10.57 -3.40 19.81
C ILE A 123 10.34 -2.03 19.14
N ARG A 124 9.09 -1.59 19.03
CA ARG A 124 8.74 -0.30 18.43
C ARG A 124 9.23 0.86 19.28
N GLU A 125 9.07 0.76 20.59
CA GLU A 125 9.54 1.75 21.56
C GLU A 125 11.06 1.89 21.53
N GLU A 126 11.79 0.77 21.59
CA GLU A 126 13.26 0.73 21.51
C GLU A 126 13.79 1.38 20.21
N LEU A 127 13.12 1.10 19.08
CA LEU A 127 13.50 1.65 17.78
C LEU A 127 12.93 3.07 17.53
N GLY A 128 12.14 3.61 18.46
CA GLY A 128 11.46 4.90 18.31
C GLY A 128 10.52 4.95 17.09
N VAL A 129 9.85 3.84 16.75
CA VAL A 129 8.99 3.70 15.58
C VAL A 129 7.52 3.66 15.99
N GLN A 130 6.68 4.49 15.38
CA GLN A 130 5.24 4.40 15.54
C GLN A 130 4.63 3.28 14.67
N PRO A 131 3.53 2.62 15.11
CA PRO A 131 2.85 1.61 14.31
C PRO A 131 2.37 2.16 12.97
N LEU A 132 2.66 1.44 11.88
CA LEU A 132 2.22 1.85 10.53
C LEU A 132 0.70 1.99 10.39
N LEU A 133 -0.03 1.13 11.09
CA LEU A 133 -1.49 1.08 11.06
C LEU A 133 -2.16 2.23 11.80
N LEU A 134 -1.41 3.10 12.47
CA LEU A 134 -1.91 4.38 12.99
C LEU A 134 -2.04 5.42 11.85
N ARG A 135 -1.27 5.24 10.77
CA ARG A 135 -1.20 6.19 9.64
C ARG A 135 -2.17 5.86 8.51
N VAL A 136 -2.72 4.65 8.49
CA VAL A 136 -3.71 4.20 7.51
C VAL A 136 -5.04 4.06 8.25
N PRO A 137 -5.97 5.02 8.12
CA PRO A 137 -7.28 4.90 8.75
C PRO A 137 -8.05 3.72 8.13
N PRO A 138 -8.85 3.00 8.92
CA PRO A 138 -9.78 2.02 8.36
C PRO A 138 -10.77 2.77 7.46
N VAL A 139 -10.88 2.37 6.19
CA VAL A 139 -12.07 2.69 5.40
C VAL A 139 -13.25 1.99 6.09
N GLY A 140 -14.35 2.72 6.32
CA GLY A 140 -15.53 2.28 7.07
C GLY A 140 -16.09 0.93 6.59
N ASP A 141 -16.88 0.30 7.46
CA ASP A 141 -17.45 -1.05 7.25
C ASP A 141 -18.14 -1.16 5.88
N PRO A 142 -17.75 -2.10 5.00
CA PRO A 142 -18.39 -2.32 3.70
C PRO A 142 -19.87 -2.74 3.75
N ARG A 143 -20.45 -2.89 4.95
CA ARG A 143 -21.88 -3.16 5.16
C ARG A 143 -22.77 -1.93 5.02
N GLU A 144 -22.20 -0.73 4.97
CA GLU A 144 -22.93 0.50 4.69
C GLU A 144 -22.86 0.78 3.17
N ASP A 145 -24.03 0.97 2.55
CA ASP A 145 -24.23 1.17 1.11
C ASP A 145 -23.39 2.36 0.60
N PRO A 146 -22.56 2.22 -0.45
CA PRO A 146 -21.69 3.28 -0.97
C PRO A 146 -22.44 4.38 -1.75
N GLY A 147 -23.74 4.54 -1.53
CA GLY A 147 -24.53 5.65 -2.06
C GLY A 147 -24.19 6.93 -1.31
N HIS A 148 -23.30 7.74 -1.89
CA HIS A 148 -22.84 9.06 -1.42
C HIS A 148 -21.54 9.06 -0.59
N VAL A 149 -20.40 8.84 -1.25
CA VAL A 149 -19.12 9.42 -0.80
C VAL A 149 -18.47 10.17 -1.96
N GLY A 150 -19.21 11.14 -2.50
CA GLY A 150 -18.61 12.34 -3.05
C GLY A 150 -18.59 13.38 -1.93
N GLU A 151 -17.44 13.97 -1.67
CA GLU A 151 -17.23 15.09 -0.75
C GLU A 151 -17.16 14.73 0.75
N THR A 152 -15.93 14.56 1.22
CA THR A 152 -15.28 15.40 2.26
C THR A 152 -14.22 14.59 2.99
N MET A 153 -12.96 14.70 2.57
CA MET A 153 -11.85 14.61 3.51
C MET A 153 -10.87 15.71 3.15
N SER A 154 -11.03 16.80 3.90
CA SER A 154 -10.18 17.97 3.91
C SER A 154 -8.71 17.58 3.98
N LEU A 155 -7.92 18.26 3.14
CA LEU A 155 -6.46 18.21 3.12
C LEU A 155 -5.89 18.85 4.40
N ASP A 156 -5.94 18.16 5.52
CA ASP A 156 -5.11 18.50 6.68
C ASP A 156 -3.92 17.55 6.72
N TRP A 157 -2.97 17.83 5.82
CA TRP A 157 -1.59 17.38 5.95
C TRP A 157 -0.91 18.25 7.02
N PRO A 158 -0.51 17.73 8.20
CA PRO A 158 0.28 18.53 9.13
C PRO A 158 1.72 18.58 8.59
N GLY A 159 1.95 19.53 7.69
CA GLY A 159 3.26 19.94 7.25
C GLY A 159 3.94 20.76 8.34
N ASN A 160 4.50 20.12 9.37
CA ASN A 160 5.41 20.72 10.35
C ASN A 160 5.71 19.77 11.53
N ALA A 161 6.64 18.84 11.35
CA ALA A 161 7.37 18.23 12.48
C ALA A 161 8.84 17.97 12.13
N TRP A 162 9.41 18.78 11.22
CA TRP A 162 10.86 18.92 11.09
C TRP A 162 11.31 20.08 11.98
N GLY A 163 11.54 19.76 13.25
CA GLY A 163 12.22 20.66 14.17
C GLY A 163 13.67 20.87 13.73
N SER A 164 13.96 22.11 13.34
CA SER A 164 15.24 22.81 13.27
C SER A 164 16.55 22.02 13.51
N LEU A 165 17.33 21.83 12.44
CA LEU A 165 18.79 21.89 12.55
C LEU A 165 19.29 23.06 11.66
N ARG A 166 19.60 24.17 12.32
CA ARG A 166 20.14 25.39 11.72
C ARG A 166 21.63 25.16 11.40
N MET A 167 21.96 24.92 10.13
CA MET A 167 23.35 24.96 9.65
C MET A 167 23.52 26.17 8.74
N SER A 168 24.11 27.22 9.32
CA SER A 168 24.54 28.44 8.63
C SER A 168 25.81 28.15 7.83
N TRP A 169 25.81 28.41 6.52
CA TRP A 169 27.04 28.61 5.75
C TRP A 169 27.08 30.06 5.25
N LYS A 170 28.01 30.85 5.83
CA LYS A 170 28.47 32.11 5.24
C LYS A 170 29.35 31.79 4.02
N LYS A 171 29.23 32.63 2.98
CA LYS A 171 30.24 32.79 1.93
C LYS A 171 31.45 33.53 2.47
#